data_AF-A0A7V2SME1-F1
#
_entry.id   AF-A0A7V2SME1-F1
#
_cell.length_a   1.000
_cell.length_b   1.000
_cell.length_c   1.000
_cell.angle_alpha   90.00
_cell.angle_beta   90.00
_cell.angle_gamma   90.00
#
_symmetry.space_group_name_H-M   'P 1'
#
loop_
_entity.id
_entity.type
_entity.pdbx_description
1 polymer ?
#
loop_
_entity_poly.entity_id
_entity_poly.type
_entity_poly.pdbx_seq_one_letter_code
_entity_poly.pdbx_strand_id
1 'polypeptide(L)'
;MNTLQSGAYLRPAGLLGGQAARQAIGQSQAGLIAGGWAAFTLVEIIQRKGNQVTRSWHPYSDLDKSSDRAITGLLDQISRPRPPVAGLSMSEPQVMGIVNVTPDSFSDGGEFLRSDTAIAHARQMLHDGATILDIGGESTRPGAQPVSNSQETNRVMPVIEGLTDLEAVLSVDTRKPHV
;
A
#
# COMPACT_ATOMS: atom_id res chain seq x y z
N MET A 1 33.92 -2.54 9.35
CA MET A 1 32.63 -3.14 8.97
C MET A 1 32.91 -4.22 7.94
N ASN A 2 32.39 -5.44 8.12
CA ASN A 2 32.56 -6.54 7.17
C ASN A 2 31.71 -6.29 5.92
N THR A 3 32.31 -6.47 4.74
CA THR A 3 31.63 -6.37 3.44
C THR A 3 30.43 -7.34 3.39
N LEU A 4 29.23 -6.83 3.10
CA LEU A 4 28.05 -7.67 2.92
C LEU A 4 28.21 -8.58 1.70
N GLN A 5 28.03 -9.89 1.88
CA GLN A 5 27.97 -10.88 0.78
C GLN A 5 26.57 -10.91 0.13
N SER A 6 26.43 -11.60 -1.00
CA SER A 6 25.14 -11.86 -1.66
C SER A 6 24.14 -12.49 -0.67
N GLY A 7 22.87 -12.01 -0.68
CA GLY A 7 21.84 -12.45 0.26
C GLY A 7 21.66 -11.58 1.51
N ALA A 8 22.12 -10.33 1.47
CA ALA A 8 21.84 -9.33 2.51
C ALA A 8 20.58 -8.51 2.20
N TYR A 9 19.76 -8.27 3.22
CA TYR A 9 18.54 -7.48 3.17
C TYR A 9 18.59 -6.42 4.26
N LEU A 10 18.11 -5.23 3.95
CA LEU A 10 17.91 -4.16 4.92
C LEU A 10 16.42 -4.03 5.22
N ARG A 11 16.07 -4.00 6.51
CA ARG A 11 14.71 -3.69 6.96
C ARG A 11 14.72 -2.38 7.74
N PRO A 12 14.08 -1.31 7.24
CA PRO A 12 13.96 -0.06 7.98
C PRO A 12 13.06 -0.27 9.21
N ALA A 13 13.42 0.38 10.31
CA ALA A 13 12.71 0.33 11.59
C ALA A 13 12.89 1.64 12.36
N GLY A 14 12.26 1.76 13.54
CA GLY A 14 12.23 3.03 14.26
C GLY A 14 11.55 4.11 13.42
N LEU A 15 10.35 3.79 12.91
CA LEU A 15 9.62 4.64 11.98
C LEU A 15 9.20 5.93 12.66
N LEU A 16 9.42 7.05 11.97
CA LEU A 16 9.02 8.38 12.39
C LEU A 16 8.14 9.03 11.33
N GLY A 17 7.22 9.89 11.77
CA GLY A 17 6.42 10.77 10.92
C GLY A 17 6.45 12.21 11.39
N GLY A 18 5.89 13.10 10.58
CA GLY A 18 5.62 14.49 10.97
C GLY A 18 6.87 15.30 11.36
N GLN A 19 6.79 16.05 12.47
CA GLN A 19 7.89 16.91 12.92
C GLN A 19 9.12 16.11 13.39
N ALA A 20 8.90 14.97 14.04
CA ALA A 20 10.00 14.12 14.52
C ALA A 20 10.85 13.58 13.37
N ALA A 21 10.21 13.13 12.28
CA ALA A 21 10.92 12.71 11.06
C ALA A 21 11.76 13.85 10.47
N ARG A 22 11.15 15.04 10.29
CA ARG A 22 11.85 16.22 9.75
C ARG A 22 13.08 16.61 10.58
N GLN A 23 12.96 16.59 11.90
CA GLN A 23 14.07 16.90 12.79
C GLN A 23 15.19 15.85 12.70
N ALA A 24 14.85 14.56 12.71
CA ALA A 24 15.84 13.49 12.65
C ALA A 24 16.61 13.48 11.31
N ILE A 25 15.92 13.75 10.19
CA ILE A 25 16.55 13.89 8.86
C ILE A 25 17.49 15.10 8.86
N GLY A 26 17.05 16.26 9.38
CA GLY A 26 17.88 17.47 9.45
C GLY A 26 19.14 17.32 10.31
N GLN A 27 19.19 16.29 11.17
CA GLN A 27 20.34 15.93 11.99
C GLN A 27 21.14 14.73 11.44
N SER A 28 20.81 14.26 10.24
CA SER A 28 21.40 13.06 9.61
C SER A 28 21.30 11.80 10.49
N GLN A 29 20.21 11.68 11.25
CA GLN A 29 19.91 10.53 12.11
C GLN A 29 18.87 9.59 11.53
N ALA A 30 18.26 9.94 10.39
CA ALA A 30 17.22 9.15 9.74
C ALA A 30 17.30 9.24 8.22
N GLY A 31 16.92 8.14 7.56
CA GLY A 31 16.66 8.08 6.12
C GLY A 31 15.17 8.18 5.84
N LEU A 32 14.81 8.66 4.65
CA LEU A 32 13.43 8.68 4.18
C LEU A 32 12.99 7.29 3.71
N ILE A 33 11.72 6.96 3.83
CA ILE A 33 11.13 5.81 3.13
C ILE A 33 10.59 6.31 1.80
N ALA A 34 11.07 5.74 0.70
CA ALA A 34 10.58 5.98 -0.64
C ALA A 34 10.53 7.48 -1.03
N GLY A 35 11.42 8.30 -0.47
CA GLY A 35 11.44 9.75 -0.63
C GLY A 35 10.17 10.47 -0.13
N GLY A 36 9.32 9.78 0.63
CA GLY A 36 7.99 10.24 1.00
C GLY A 36 7.91 10.87 2.39
N TRP A 37 6.81 10.60 3.07
CA TRP A 37 6.40 11.29 4.31
C TRP A 37 6.89 10.65 5.61
N ALA A 38 7.47 9.45 5.54
CA ALA A 38 7.95 8.69 6.70
C ALA A 38 9.48 8.54 6.65
N ALA A 39 10.09 8.45 7.83
CA ALA A 39 11.53 8.25 8.00
C ALA A 39 11.81 7.04 8.91
N PHE A 40 13.05 6.56 8.92
CA PHE A 40 13.51 5.47 9.78
C PHE A 40 14.87 5.79 10.40
N THR A 41 15.03 5.50 11.68
CA THR A 41 16.27 5.78 12.44
C THR A 41 17.11 4.53 12.69
N LEU A 42 16.53 3.35 12.49
CA LEU A 42 17.18 2.06 12.71
C LEU A 42 17.05 1.18 11.47
N VAL A 43 18.05 0.33 11.28
CA VAL A 43 18.07 -0.65 10.20
C VAL A 43 18.47 -2.00 10.76
N GLU A 44 17.64 -3.00 10.51
CA GLU A 44 18.06 -4.38 10.68
C GLU A 44 18.75 -4.85 9.41
N ILE A 45 20.00 -5.29 9.56
CA ILE A 45 20.71 -6.03 8.52
C ILE A 45 20.42 -7.51 8.74
N ILE A 46 19.76 -8.13 7.75
CA ILE A 46 19.48 -9.55 7.71
C ILE A 46 20.41 -10.17 6.67
N GLN A 47 21.28 -11.09 7.08
CA GLN A 47 22.16 -11.81 6.17
C GLN A 47 21.75 -13.28 6.11
N ARG A 48 21.58 -13.79 4.89
CA ARG A 48 21.33 -15.21 4.65
C ARG A 48 22.54 -15.87 4.01
N LYS A 49 23.07 -16.92 4.64
CA LYS A 49 24.13 -17.77 4.10
C LYS A 49 23.66 -19.23 4.14
N GLY A 50 23.20 -19.74 2.99
CA GLY A 50 22.55 -21.05 2.91
C GLY A 50 21.26 -21.10 3.75
N ASN A 51 21.22 -21.99 4.73
CA ASN A 51 20.10 -22.13 5.67
C ASN A 51 20.28 -21.30 6.95
N GLN A 52 21.41 -20.62 7.13
CA GLN A 52 21.65 -19.78 8.30
C GLN A 52 21.23 -18.33 8.01
N VAL A 53 20.50 -17.73 8.95
CA VAL A 53 20.12 -16.31 8.93
C VAL A 53 20.68 -15.64 10.18
N THR A 54 21.43 -14.56 9.98
CA THR A 54 21.89 -13.68 11.05
C THR A 54 21.21 -12.31 10.94
N ARG A 55 21.01 -11.67 12.09
CA ARG A 55 20.31 -10.39 12.21
C ARG A 55 21.14 -9.47 13.11
N SER A 56 21.26 -8.21 12.72
CA SER A 56 21.92 -7.19 13.53
C SER A 56 21.23 -5.84 13.34
N TRP A 57 21.20 -5.03 14.39
CA TRP A 57 20.53 -3.73 14.40
C TRP A 57 21.56 -2.62 14.41
N HIS A 58 21.38 -1.64 13.54
CA HIS A 58 22.29 -0.51 13.39
C HIS A 58 21.49 0.80 13.31
N PRO A 59 21.96 1.89 13.93
CA PRO A 59 21.46 3.23 13.63
C PRO A 59 21.62 3.56 12.14
N TYR A 60 20.67 4.32 11.60
CA TYR A 60 20.77 4.85 10.24
C TYR A 60 22.08 5.64 10.05
N SER A 61 22.42 6.48 11.03
CA SER A 61 23.63 7.34 10.99
C SER A 61 24.94 6.57 10.81
N ASP A 62 24.99 5.32 11.25
CA ASP A 62 26.18 4.48 11.12
C ASP A 62 26.27 3.87 9.72
N LEU A 63 25.13 3.50 9.16
CA LEU A 63 25.05 2.91 7.82
C LEU A 63 25.14 3.95 6.70
N ASP A 64 24.63 5.16 6.91
CA ASP A 64 24.72 6.29 6.00
C ASP A 64 26.18 6.71 5.74
N LYS A 65 27.06 6.50 6.72
CA LYS A 65 28.50 6.73 6.63
C LYS A 65 29.29 5.52 6.13
N SER A 66 28.61 4.41 5.83
CA SER A 66 29.27 3.17 5.40
C SER A 66 29.92 3.35 4.03
N SER A 67 31.14 2.85 3.87
CA SER A 67 31.80 2.72 2.57
C SER A 67 31.41 1.43 1.83
N ASP A 68 30.58 0.57 2.42
CA ASP A 68 30.11 -0.67 1.80
C ASP A 68 29.07 -0.34 0.71
N ARG A 69 29.42 -0.65 -0.54
CA ARG A 69 28.55 -0.40 -1.71
C ARG A 69 27.23 -1.17 -1.67
N ALA A 70 27.21 -2.35 -1.05
CA ALA A 70 25.97 -3.12 -0.93
C ALA A 70 25.01 -2.47 0.07
N ILE A 71 25.53 -2.00 1.22
CA ILE A 71 24.74 -1.28 2.23
C ILE A 71 24.18 0.02 1.62
N THR A 72 25.06 0.84 1.07
CA THR A 72 24.68 2.14 0.49
C THR A 72 23.69 1.98 -0.66
N GLY A 73 23.87 0.98 -1.53
CA GLY A 73 22.91 0.67 -2.59
C GLY A 73 21.55 0.22 -2.07
N LEU A 74 21.49 -0.60 -1.02
CA LEU A 74 20.22 -1.02 -0.41
C LEU A 74 19.54 0.13 0.35
N LEU A 75 20.29 0.98 1.04
CA LEU A 75 19.77 2.19 1.68
C LEU A 75 19.19 3.16 0.66
N ASP A 76 19.88 3.37 -0.46
CA ASP A 76 19.37 4.19 -1.57
C ASP A 76 18.06 3.61 -2.12
N GLN A 77 17.97 2.28 -2.32
CA GLN A 77 16.73 1.65 -2.78
C GLN A 77 15.55 1.83 -1.82
N ILE A 78 15.80 1.85 -0.51
CA ILE A 78 14.78 2.15 0.50
C ILE A 78 14.38 3.63 0.42
N SER A 79 15.35 4.52 0.22
CA SER A 79 15.16 5.96 0.43
C SER A 79 14.78 6.76 -0.80
N ARG A 80 15.09 6.27 -1.99
CA ARG A 80 14.82 6.96 -3.24
C ARG A 80 13.31 7.16 -3.49
N PRO A 81 12.89 8.31 -4.05
CA PRO A 81 11.52 8.53 -4.48
C PRO A 81 10.97 7.40 -5.35
N ARG A 82 9.72 6.99 -5.11
CA ARG A 82 9.02 6.01 -5.94
C ARG A 82 8.25 6.73 -7.05
N PRO A 83 8.21 6.20 -8.28
CA PRO A 83 7.34 6.73 -9.32
C PRO A 83 5.87 6.60 -8.91
N PRO A 84 4.97 7.43 -9.47
CA PRO A 84 3.53 7.30 -9.24
C PRO A 84 3.01 5.91 -9.63
N VAL A 85 2.01 5.41 -8.90
CA VAL A 85 1.31 4.15 -9.21
C VAL A 85 -0.09 4.48 -9.66
N ALA A 86 -0.47 4.08 -10.88
CA ALA A 86 -1.76 4.44 -11.48
C ALA A 86 -2.05 5.96 -11.46
N GLY A 87 -1.00 6.79 -11.55
CA GLY A 87 -1.10 8.26 -11.47
C GLY A 87 -1.08 8.84 -10.04
N LEU A 88 -1.14 8.00 -9.01
CA LEU A 88 -1.12 8.45 -7.61
C LEU A 88 0.29 8.71 -7.12
N SER A 89 0.48 9.83 -6.42
CA SER A 89 1.75 10.13 -5.78
C SER A 89 2.05 9.15 -4.65
N MET A 90 3.31 8.70 -4.58
CA MET A 90 3.84 7.87 -3.50
C MET A 90 4.52 8.71 -2.40
N SER A 91 4.39 10.04 -2.44
CA SER A 91 5.00 10.95 -1.46
C SER A 91 4.25 11.00 -0.13
N GLU A 92 2.99 10.58 -0.11
CA GLU A 92 2.09 10.64 1.04
C GLU A 92 1.16 9.42 1.08
N PRO A 93 0.50 9.13 2.22
CA PRO A 93 -0.52 8.08 2.26
C PRO A 93 -1.66 8.41 1.30
N GLN A 94 -2.02 7.44 0.47
CA GLN A 94 -3.24 7.47 -0.34
C GLN A 94 -4.33 6.73 0.41
N VAL A 95 -5.54 7.29 0.45
CA VAL A 95 -6.69 6.68 1.14
C VAL A 95 -7.51 5.89 0.14
N MET A 96 -7.71 4.60 0.46
CA MET A 96 -8.52 3.67 -0.32
C MET A 96 -9.87 3.46 0.37
N GLY A 97 -10.95 3.90 -0.27
CA GLY A 97 -12.32 3.66 0.15
C GLY A 97 -12.79 2.29 -0.30
N ILE A 98 -13.43 1.53 0.59
CA ILE A 98 -13.88 0.16 0.31
C ILE A 98 -15.35 0.18 -0.13
N VAL A 99 -15.60 -0.14 -1.40
CA VAL A 99 -16.93 -0.16 -2.01
C VAL A 99 -17.42 -1.61 -2.14
N ASN A 100 -18.10 -2.09 -1.10
CA ASN A 100 -18.66 -3.44 -1.09
C ASN A 100 -20.00 -3.48 -1.84
N VAL A 101 -20.10 -4.32 -2.88
CA VAL A 101 -21.32 -4.54 -3.68
C VAL A 101 -21.91 -5.91 -3.35
N THR A 102 -22.27 -6.12 -2.08
CA THR A 102 -22.77 -7.42 -1.57
C THR A 102 -24.21 -7.31 -1.04
N PRO A 103 -25.01 -8.39 -1.13
CA PRO A 103 -26.43 -8.37 -0.71
C PRO A 103 -26.62 -8.03 0.77
N ASP A 104 -25.65 -8.36 1.61
CA ASP A 104 -25.76 -8.29 3.08
C ASP A 104 -25.51 -6.88 3.63
N SER A 105 -25.33 -5.88 2.75
CA SER A 105 -24.99 -4.52 3.16
C SER A 105 -26.17 -3.55 3.21
N PHE A 106 -27.24 -3.74 2.41
CA PHE A 106 -28.43 -2.86 2.45
C PHE A 106 -29.68 -3.62 1.95
N SER A 107 -30.74 -3.63 2.77
CA SER A 107 -31.99 -4.37 2.59
C SER A 107 -32.86 -3.84 1.43
N ASP A 108 -33.46 -4.79 0.70
CA ASP A 108 -34.68 -4.70 -0.16
C ASP A 108 -34.59 -4.10 -1.59
N GLY A 109 -33.45 -3.60 -2.05
CA GLY A 109 -33.27 -3.12 -3.43
C GLY A 109 -32.59 -4.15 -4.35
N GLY A 110 -33.13 -4.44 -5.54
CA GLY A 110 -32.51 -5.34 -6.54
C GLY A 110 -31.10 -4.90 -7.03
N GLU A 111 -30.53 -5.57 -8.04
CA GLU A 111 -29.15 -5.30 -8.50
C GLU A 111 -28.86 -3.85 -8.87
N PHE A 112 -29.78 -3.18 -9.58
CA PHE A 112 -29.62 -1.78 -9.99
C PHE A 112 -29.68 -0.78 -8.82
N LEU A 113 -30.59 -0.99 -7.87
CA LEU A 113 -30.66 -0.14 -6.66
C LEU A 113 -29.40 -0.27 -5.80
N ARG A 114 -28.75 -1.45 -5.85
CA ARG A 114 -27.48 -1.70 -5.16
C ARG A 114 -26.30 -1.01 -5.85
N SER A 115 -26.23 -1.02 -7.18
CA SER A 115 -25.18 -0.30 -7.90
C SER A 115 -25.29 1.21 -7.70
N ASP A 116 -26.49 1.78 -7.76
CA ASP A 116 -26.70 3.22 -7.56
C ASP A 116 -26.29 3.65 -6.15
N THR A 117 -26.65 2.85 -5.14
CA THR A 117 -26.25 3.10 -3.74
C THR A 117 -24.73 3.01 -3.57
N ALA A 118 -24.09 2.00 -4.17
CA ALA A 118 -22.64 1.85 -4.14
C ALA A 118 -21.92 3.02 -4.83
N ILE A 119 -22.41 3.47 -5.98
CA ILE A 119 -21.89 4.63 -6.71
C ILE A 119 -22.03 5.90 -5.87
N ALA A 120 -23.20 6.14 -5.27
CA ALA A 120 -23.42 7.30 -4.42
C ALA A 120 -22.48 7.30 -3.21
N HIS A 121 -22.30 6.15 -2.56
CA HIS A 121 -21.37 6.01 -1.44
C HIS A 121 -19.92 6.22 -1.87
N ALA A 122 -19.51 5.66 -3.01
CA ALA A 122 -18.17 5.86 -3.57
C ALA A 122 -17.88 7.34 -3.86
N ARG A 123 -18.86 8.08 -4.41
CA ARG A 123 -18.74 9.53 -4.63
C ARG A 123 -18.59 10.28 -3.31
N GLN A 124 -19.30 9.87 -2.26
CA GLN A 124 -19.12 10.45 -0.92
C GLN A 124 -17.71 10.19 -0.37
N MET A 125 -17.16 8.98 -0.55
CA MET A 125 -15.80 8.68 -0.12
C MET A 125 -14.76 9.57 -0.79
N LEU A 126 -14.91 9.85 -2.10
CA LEU A 126 -14.03 10.79 -2.79
C LEU A 126 -14.15 12.20 -2.24
N HIS A 127 -15.38 12.66 -1.98
CA HIS A 127 -15.62 13.95 -1.33
C HIS A 127 -14.93 14.03 0.05
N ASP A 128 -14.91 12.92 0.79
CA ASP A 128 -14.30 12.84 2.12
C ASP A 128 -12.76 12.65 2.07
N GLY A 129 -12.18 12.58 0.86
CA GLY A 129 -10.73 12.58 0.62
C GLY A 129 -10.13 11.23 0.22
N ALA A 130 -10.94 10.21 -0.10
CA ALA A 130 -10.43 9.00 -0.73
C ALA A 130 -9.88 9.32 -2.13
N THR A 131 -8.76 8.70 -2.49
CA THR A 131 -8.12 8.82 -3.82
C THR A 131 -8.19 7.52 -4.62
N ILE A 132 -8.49 6.41 -3.94
CA ILE A 132 -8.70 5.09 -4.52
C ILE A 132 -10.07 4.57 -4.09
N LEU A 133 -10.78 3.92 -5.01
CA LEU A 133 -12.01 3.18 -4.72
C LEU A 133 -11.79 1.70 -5.00
N ASP A 134 -11.92 0.87 -3.99
CA ASP A 134 -11.71 -0.58 -4.06
C ASP A 134 -13.05 -1.32 -4.09
N ILE A 135 -13.41 -1.81 -5.27
CA ILE A 135 -14.75 -2.31 -5.57
C ILE A 135 -14.74 -3.83 -5.46
N GLY A 136 -15.51 -4.37 -4.53
CA GLY A 136 -15.60 -5.81 -4.26
C GLY A 136 -17.02 -6.35 -4.40
N GLY A 137 -17.21 -7.35 -5.26
CA GLY A 137 -18.52 -8.01 -5.47
C GLY A 137 -18.75 -9.27 -4.62
N GLU A 138 -17.70 -9.74 -3.95
CA GLU A 138 -17.69 -10.96 -3.13
C GLU A 138 -17.29 -10.65 -1.68
N SER A 139 -18.08 -11.15 -0.72
CA SER A 139 -17.74 -11.03 0.70
C SER A 139 -16.64 -12.02 1.05
N THR A 140 -15.56 -11.54 1.64
CA THR A 140 -14.46 -12.36 2.18
C THR A 140 -14.60 -12.65 3.68
N ARG A 141 -15.76 -12.31 4.27
CA ARG A 141 -16.04 -12.54 5.70
C ARG A 141 -16.10 -14.06 6.00
N PRO A 142 -15.70 -14.50 7.21
CA PRO A 142 -15.84 -15.90 7.61
C PRO A 142 -17.28 -16.40 7.46
N GLY A 143 -17.47 -17.51 6.75
CA GLY A 143 -18.78 -18.12 6.51
C GLY A 143 -19.55 -17.58 5.30
N ALA A 144 -19.05 -16.57 4.58
CA ALA A 144 -19.64 -16.12 3.33
C ALA A 144 -19.58 -17.24 2.27
N GLN A 145 -20.67 -17.44 1.55
CA GLN A 145 -20.70 -18.38 0.42
C GLN A 145 -19.99 -17.76 -0.79
N PRO A 146 -19.10 -18.50 -1.46
CA PRO A 146 -18.48 -18.01 -2.70
C PRO A 146 -19.54 -17.71 -3.75
N VAL A 147 -19.29 -16.69 -4.56
CA VAL A 147 -20.12 -16.35 -5.72
C VAL A 147 -19.43 -16.78 -7.03
N SER A 148 -20.21 -17.07 -8.07
CA SER A 148 -19.65 -17.39 -9.39
C SER A 148 -18.97 -16.16 -10.02
N ASN A 149 -18.08 -16.38 -11.00
CA ASN A 149 -17.47 -15.29 -11.80
C ASN A 149 -18.57 -14.33 -12.32
N SER A 150 -19.61 -14.88 -12.94
CA SER A 150 -20.70 -14.10 -13.51
C SER A 150 -21.46 -13.28 -12.47
N GLN A 151 -21.70 -13.85 -11.28
CA GLN A 151 -22.38 -13.13 -10.21
C GLN A 151 -21.55 -11.97 -9.68
N GLU A 152 -20.24 -12.15 -9.54
CA GLU A 152 -19.32 -11.10 -9.10
C GLU A 152 -19.19 -10.01 -10.16
N THR A 153 -18.96 -10.38 -11.43
CA THR A 153 -18.92 -9.45 -12.58
C THR A 153 -20.19 -8.61 -12.67
N ASN A 154 -21.37 -9.23 -12.57
CA ASN A 154 -22.65 -8.52 -12.63
C ASN A 154 -22.85 -7.53 -11.48
N ARG A 155 -22.18 -7.74 -10.34
CA ARG A 155 -22.21 -6.79 -9.21
C ARG A 155 -21.24 -5.63 -9.43
N VAL A 156 -19.99 -5.91 -9.83
CA VAL A 156 -18.95 -4.88 -9.89
C VAL A 156 -19.03 -4.01 -11.14
N MET A 157 -19.40 -4.59 -12.29
CA MET A 157 -19.35 -3.87 -13.58
C MET A 157 -20.23 -2.61 -13.63
N PRO A 158 -21.51 -2.64 -13.19
CA PRO A 158 -22.33 -1.42 -13.20
C PRO A 158 -21.75 -0.30 -12.33
N VAL A 159 -21.10 -0.66 -11.21
CA VAL A 159 -20.45 0.30 -10.32
C VAL A 159 -19.20 0.89 -10.97
N ILE A 160 -18.36 0.06 -11.59
CA ILE A 160 -17.18 0.52 -12.33
C ILE A 160 -17.60 1.48 -13.45
N GLU A 161 -18.57 1.08 -14.28
CA GLU A 161 -19.09 1.89 -15.39
C GLU A 161 -19.62 3.25 -14.91
N GLY A 162 -20.40 3.25 -13.81
CA GLY A 162 -20.97 4.46 -13.22
C GLY A 162 -19.99 5.37 -12.46
N LEU A 163 -18.72 4.98 -12.37
CA LEU A 163 -17.64 5.75 -11.73
C LEU A 163 -16.53 6.16 -12.72
N THR A 164 -16.64 5.79 -14.01
CA THR A 164 -15.61 6.09 -15.02
C THR A 164 -15.41 7.58 -15.31
N ASP A 165 -16.38 8.43 -14.95
CA ASP A 165 -16.36 9.88 -15.11
C ASP A 165 -15.55 10.60 -14.00
N LEU A 166 -15.07 9.86 -12.99
CA LEU A 166 -14.44 10.42 -11.81
C LEU A 166 -12.91 10.47 -11.94
N GLU A 167 -12.31 11.50 -11.35
CA GLU A 167 -10.85 11.61 -11.17
C GLU A 167 -10.38 10.73 -9.98
N ALA A 168 -10.71 9.44 -10.04
CA ALA A 168 -10.34 8.46 -9.02
C ALA A 168 -9.67 7.24 -9.64
N VAL A 169 -8.71 6.66 -8.91
CA VAL A 169 -8.19 5.34 -9.29
C VAL A 169 -9.18 4.28 -8.83
N LEU A 170 -9.64 3.47 -9.78
CA LEU A 170 -10.51 2.33 -9.51
C LEU A 170 -9.66 1.06 -9.33
N SER A 171 -9.86 0.38 -8.21
CA SER A 171 -9.33 -0.93 -7.87
C SER A 171 -10.46 -1.94 -7.85
N VAL A 172 -10.16 -3.19 -8.22
CA VAL A 172 -11.11 -4.31 -8.18
C VAL A 172 -10.60 -5.32 -7.16
N ASP A 173 -11.33 -5.49 -6.06
CA ASP A 173 -11.05 -6.53 -5.06
C ASP A 173 -11.67 -7.85 -5.54
N THR A 174 -10.87 -8.60 -6.29
CA THR A 174 -11.22 -9.95 -6.71
C THR A 174 -10.05 -10.91 -6.64
N ARG A 175 -10.37 -12.19 -6.50
CA ARG A 175 -9.42 -13.32 -6.58
C ARG A 175 -9.60 -14.12 -7.85
N LYS A 176 -10.56 -13.74 -8.69
CA LYS A 176 -10.99 -14.51 -9.85
C LYS A 176 -10.45 -13.86 -11.12
N PRO A 177 -9.48 -14.46 -11.85
CA PRO A 177 -8.85 -13.81 -13.00
C PRO A 177 -9.78 -13.43 -14.17
N HIS A 178 -11.02 -13.92 -14.18
CA HIS A 178 -12.02 -13.63 -15.21
C HIS A 178 -12.89 -12.41 -14.87
N VAL A 179 -12.90 -11.99 -13.60
CA VAL A 179 -13.58 -10.79 -13.10
C VAL A 179 -12.61 -9.63 -13.27
#